data_AF-A0A7J4JQD0-F1
#
_entry.id   AF-A0A7J4JQD0-F1
#
_cell.length_a   1.000
_cell.length_b   1.000
_cell.length_c   1.000
_cell.angle_alpha   90.00
_cell.angle_beta   90.00
_cell.angle_gamma   90.00
#
_symmetry.space_group_name_H-M   'P 1'
#
loop_
_entity.id
_entity.type
_entity.pdbx_description
1 polymer ?
#
loop_
_entity_poly.entity_id
_entity_poly.type
_entity_poly.pdbx_seq_one_letter_code
_entity_poly.pdbx_strand_id
1 'polypeptide(L)'
;MNGKQVRFKVVESTLHFPGARHKIKEFQNLLNEDAVLTIAKKHPKRIKLTIEEGRLLVKLEKELREPKKIEVDGAKYVRSCTWGNKGAETLVRHNLEKMIIEAKAIGKKALAENSRELLYDLCLDPMSGMCRANFLDTQNNTMKGEQRGVFEVIKQFFKDTEFMRKLKREIKIEFQKEKAAASAGSQK
;
A
#
# COMPACT_ATOMS: atom_id res chain seq x y z
N MET A 1 20.39 -17.14 -16.31
CA MET A 1 19.73 -16.12 -15.46
C MET A 1 20.17 -16.35 -14.01
N ASN A 2 21.21 -15.65 -13.57
CA ASN A 2 21.79 -15.84 -12.24
C ASN A 2 21.08 -14.96 -11.23
N GLY A 3 20.11 -15.54 -10.52
CA GLY A 3 19.52 -14.93 -9.34
C GLY A 3 20.59 -14.82 -8.25
N LYS A 4 21.22 -13.64 -8.12
CA LYS A 4 22.09 -13.33 -6.99
C LYS A 4 21.25 -13.42 -5.72
N GLN A 5 21.29 -14.57 -5.04
CA GLN A 5 20.97 -14.66 -3.63
C GLN A 5 21.92 -13.71 -2.90
N VAL A 6 21.40 -12.58 -2.43
CA VAL A 6 22.13 -11.72 -1.51
C VAL A 6 22.16 -12.47 -0.17
N ARG A 7 23.20 -13.29 0.02
CA ARG A 7 23.55 -13.86 1.33
C ARG A 7 23.96 -12.69 2.21
N PHE A 8 23.08 -12.24 3.09
CA PHE A 8 23.49 -11.33 4.16
C PHE A 8 24.33 -12.12 5.15
N LYS A 9 25.52 -11.62 5.46
CA LYS A 9 26.35 -12.12 6.56
C LYS A 9 25.59 -11.82 7.85
N VAL A 10 24.93 -12.82 8.42
CA VAL A 10 24.37 -12.75 9.77
C VAL A 10 25.58 -12.63 10.69
N VAL A 11 25.78 -11.46 11.28
CA VAL A 11 26.73 -11.31 12.38
C VAL A 11 25.96 -11.73 13.63
N GLU A 12 25.96 -13.02 13.92
CA GLU A 12 25.43 -13.54 15.18
C GLU A 12 26.35 -13.06 16.29
N SER A 13 25.88 -12.11 17.10
CA SER A 13 26.50 -11.80 18.39
C SER A 13 25.59 -12.32 19.48
N THR A 14 26.04 -13.35 20.18
CA THR A 14 25.28 -14.01 21.24
C THR A 14 25.42 -13.18 22.52
N LEU A 15 24.48 -12.28 22.77
CA LEU A 15 24.38 -11.59 24.07
C LEU A 15 23.36 -12.32 24.93
N HIS A 16 23.83 -12.93 26.02
CA HIS A 16 22.95 -13.47 27.07
C HIS A 16 22.32 -12.30 27.83
N PHE A 17 21.02 -12.08 27.65
CA PHE A 17 20.27 -11.05 28.38
C PHE A 17 19.43 -11.68 29.49
N PRO A 18 19.87 -11.60 30.76
CA PRO A 18 19.03 -11.94 31.90
C PRO A 18 18.12 -10.74 32.19
N GLY A 19 16.88 -10.76 31.71
CA GLY A 19 15.87 -9.83 32.19
C GLY A 19 14.94 -9.27 31.12
N ALA A 20 13.71 -9.77 31.19
CA ALA A 20 12.45 -9.09 30.91
C ALA A 20 12.32 -8.28 29.60
N ARG A 21 11.39 -8.73 28.75
CA ARG A 21 11.00 -8.17 27.44
C ARG A 21 10.89 -6.64 27.36
N HIS A 22 10.63 -5.93 28.47
CA HIS A 22 10.60 -4.47 28.51
C HIS A 22 11.95 -3.82 28.19
N LYS A 23 13.07 -4.37 28.70
CA LYS A 23 14.42 -3.84 28.46
C LYS A 23 14.84 -3.92 26.99
N ILE A 24 14.35 -4.94 26.28
CA ILE A 24 14.64 -5.14 24.85
C ILE A 24 13.94 -4.08 24.00
N LYS A 25 12.71 -3.70 24.36
CA LYS A 25 11.98 -2.66 23.64
C LYS A 25 12.62 -1.28 23.81
N GLU A 26 13.05 -0.97 25.03
CA GLU A 26 13.82 0.25 25.32
C GLU A 26 15.15 0.28 24.57
N PHE A 27 15.91 -0.82 24.61
CA PHE A 27 17.16 -0.93 23.88
C PHE A 27 16.97 -0.85 22.36
N GLN A 28 15.91 -1.45 21.83
CA GLN A 28 15.54 -1.32 20.42
C GLN A 28 15.25 0.13 20.03
N ASN A 29 14.55 0.89 20.89
CA ASN A 29 14.27 2.30 20.62
C ASN A 29 15.56 3.12 20.58
N LEU A 30 16.44 2.94 21.57
CA LEU A 30 17.76 3.59 21.61
C LEU A 30 18.58 3.32 20.34
N LEU A 31 18.64 2.07 19.88
CA LEU A 31 19.36 1.72 18.65
C LEU A 31 18.75 2.35 17.38
N ASN A 32 17.45 2.64 17.38
CA ASN A 32 16.79 3.30 16.25
C ASN A 32 16.90 4.83 16.29
N GLU A 33 17.08 5.41 17.47
CA GLU A 33 17.27 6.84 17.70
C GLU A 33 18.75 7.27 17.63
N ASP A 34 19.68 6.31 17.71
CA ASP A 34 21.11 6.57 17.60
C ASP A 34 21.47 7.20 16.24
N ALA A 35 21.99 8.43 16.27
CA ALA A 35 22.32 9.23 15.11
C ALA A 35 23.46 8.62 14.26
N VAL A 36 24.42 7.94 14.88
CA VAL A 36 25.55 7.30 14.18
C VAL A 36 25.03 6.13 13.35
N LEU A 37 24.16 5.31 13.94
CA LEU A 37 23.50 4.21 13.22
C LEU A 37 22.53 4.72 12.17
N THR A 38 21.91 5.88 12.40
CA THR A 38 20.94 6.50 11.47
C THR A 38 21.62 7.10 10.24
N ILE A 39 22.77 7.75 10.41
CA ILE A 39 23.56 8.33 9.31
C ILE A 39 24.21 7.23 8.45
N ALA A 40 24.63 6.11 9.05
CA ALA A 40 25.21 4.97 8.32
C ALA A 40 24.19 4.14 7.53
N LYS A 41 22.88 4.31 7.78
CA LYS A 41 21.82 3.60 7.06
C LYS A 41 21.64 4.19 5.66
N LYS A 42 22.26 3.57 4.66
CA LYS A 42 22.06 3.87 3.21
C LYS A 42 20.56 3.84 2.79
N HIS A 43 19.72 3.14 3.55
CA HIS A 43 18.26 3.13 3.43
C HIS A 43 17.62 3.13 4.82
N PRO A 44 16.47 3.80 5.03
CA PRO A 44 15.79 3.84 6.32
C PRO A 44 15.29 2.43 6.67
N LYS A 45 16.07 1.74 7.51
CA LYS A 45 15.74 0.43 8.06
C LYS A 45 15.68 0.56 9.57
N ARG A 46 14.59 0.10 10.17
CA ARG A 46 14.44 -0.02 11.61
C ARG A 46 15.10 -1.30 12.09
N ILE A 47 15.83 -1.20 13.20
CA ILE A 47 16.36 -2.33 13.93
C ILE A 47 15.22 -2.91 14.75
N LYS A 48 14.95 -4.20 14.58
CA LYS A 48 14.04 -4.97 15.41
C LYS A 48 14.80 -6.03 16.16
N LEU A 49 14.55 -6.10 17.45
CA LEU A 49 15.14 -7.07 18.35
C LEU A 49 14.09 -8.12 18.71
N THR A 50 14.40 -9.39 18.52
CA THR A 50 13.53 -10.52 18.90
C THR A 50 14.33 -11.54 19.70
N ILE A 51 13.74 -12.10 20.77
CA ILE A 51 14.33 -13.25 21.44
C ILE A 51 13.75 -14.52 20.81
N GLU A 52 14.61 -15.36 20.25
CA GLU A 52 14.26 -16.72 19.82
C GLU A 52 15.24 -17.68 20.53
N GLU A 53 14.72 -18.70 21.22
CA GLU A 53 15.52 -19.72 21.93
C GLU A 53 16.60 -19.16 22.89
N GLY A 54 16.29 -18.06 23.59
CA GLY A 54 17.23 -17.41 24.51
C GLY A 54 18.32 -16.56 23.83
N ARG A 55 18.28 -16.41 22.50
CA ARG A 55 19.21 -15.58 21.73
C ARG A 55 18.55 -14.29 21.28
N LEU A 56 19.28 -13.18 21.37
CA LEU A 56 18.85 -11.90 20.82
C LEU A 56 19.16 -11.84 19.32
N LEU A 57 18.11 -11.86 18.50
CA LEU A 57 18.20 -11.68 17.05
C LEU A 57 17.98 -10.22 16.68
N VAL A 58 18.83 -9.70 15.82
CA VAL A 58 18.75 -8.35 15.26
C VAL A 58 18.28 -8.47 13.81
N LYS A 59 17.09 -7.96 13.50
CA LYS A 59 16.53 -7.90 12.14
C LYS A 59 16.46 -6.45 11.69
N LEU A 60 17.00 -6.15 10.52
CA LEU A 60 16.82 -4.85 9.87
C LEU A 60 15.53 -4.88 9.04
N GLU A 61 14.45 -4.34 9.60
CA GLU A 61 13.18 -4.18 8.89
C GLU A 61 13.19 -2.87 8.08
N LYS A 62 12.56 -2.86 6.91
CA LYS A 62 12.38 -1.63 6.15
C LYS A 62 11.50 -0.69 6.96
N GLU A 63 11.91 0.57 7.12
CA GLU A 63 11.04 1.55 7.77
C GLU A 63 9.78 1.71 6.93
N LEU A 64 8.64 1.38 7.55
CA LEU A 64 7.34 1.52 6.94
C LEU A 64 7.05 3.01 6.81
N ARG A 65 6.73 3.46 5.60
CA ARG A 65 6.26 4.83 5.40
C ARG A 65 4.98 5.05 6.18
N GLU A 66 4.81 6.26 6.70
CA GLU A 66 3.58 6.64 7.38
C GLU A 66 2.36 6.40 6.48
N PRO A 67 1.27 5.82 7.01
CA PRO A 67 0.06 5.62 6.25
C PRO A 67 -0.47 6.92 5.65
N LYS A 68 -0.85 6.90 4.37
CA LYS A 68 -1.50 8.06 3.75
C LYS A 68 -2.98 8.06 4.12
N LYS A 69 -3.45 9.16 4.69
CA LYS A 69 -4.87 9.39 5.00
C LYS A 69 -5.45 10.35 3.96
N ILE A 70 -6.64 10.04 3.44
CA ILE A 70 -7.35 10.88 2.47
C ILE A 70 -8.86 10.73 2.66
N GLU A 71 -9.64 11.73 2.25
CA GLU A 71 -11.10 11.69 2.25
C GLU A 71 -11.60 11.83 0.81
N VAL A 72 -12.49 10.93 0.39
CA VAL A 72 -13.08 10.93 -0.97
C VAL A 72 -14.57 10.63 -0.85
N ASP A 73 -15.40 11.55 -1.33
CA ASP A 73 -16.87 11.50 -1.23
C ASP A 73 -17.38 11.30 0.21
N GLY A 74 -16.73 11.96 1.18
CA GLY A 74 -17.06 11.86 2.61
C GLY A 74 -16.60 10.56 3.30
N ALA A 75 -15.99 9.62 2.56
CA ALA A 75 -15.39 8.42 3.13
C ALA A 75 -13.88 8.61 3.39
N LYS A 76 -13.46 8.34 4.62
CA LYS A 76 -12.05 8.43 5.04
C LYS A 76 -11.28 7.16 4.72
N TYR A 77 -10.23 7.24 3.92
CA TYR A 77 -9.36 6.12 3.58
C TYR A 77 -8.01 6.25 4.29
N VAL A 78 -7.53 5.13 4.82
CA VAL A 78 -6.18 4.99 5.35
C VAL A 78 -5.50 3.91 4.55
N ARG A 79 -4.39 4.26 3.90
CA ARG A 79 -3.59 3.32 3.11
C ARG A 79 -2.28 3.02 3.81
N SER A 80 -2.06 1.75 4.12
CA SER A 80 -0.87 1.25 4.79
C SER A 80 0.17 0.86 3.74
N CYS A 81 1.33 1.52 3.76
CA CYS A 81 2.39 1.36 2.76
C CYS A 81 3.35 0.22 3.13
N THR A 82 2.84 -1.01 3.17
CA THR A 82 3.58 -2.13 3.79
C THR A 82 4.28 -3.06 2.80
N TRP A 83 3.92 -3.04 1.51
CA TRP A 83 4.38 -4.07 0.56
C TRP A 83 4.69 -3.48 -0.82
N GLY A 84 5.94 -3.53 -1.30
CA GLY A 84 6.24 -3.33 -2.73
C GLY A 84 7.33 -2.30 -3.11
N ASN A 85 7.32 -1.93 -4.40
CA ASN A 85 8.31 -1.03 -5.02
C ASN A 85 8.10 0.42 -4.54
N LYS A 86 9.15 1.05 -4.00
CA LYS A 86 9.11 2.42 -3.46
C LYS A 86 8.69 3.46 -4.51
N GLY A 87 9.10 3.31 -5.77
CA GLY A 87 8.72 4.22 -6.85
C GLY A 87 7.23 4.11 -7.16
N ALA A 88 6.74 2.90 -7.41
CA ALA A 88 5.32 2.64 -7.66
C ALA A 88 4.44 3.09 -6.48
N GLU A 89 4.87 2.84 -5.25
CA GLU A 89 4.15 3.27 -4.04
C GLU A 89 4.08 4.81 -3.93
N THR A 90 5.15 5.50 -4.31
CA THR A 90 5.16 6.98 -4.35
C THR A 90 4.14 7.50 -5.35
N LEU A 91 4.07 6.90 -6.54
CA LEU A 91 3.09 7.24 -7.56
C LEU A 91 1.65 6.89 -7.15
N VAL A 92 1.42 5.76 -6.47
CA VAL A 92 0.11 5.44 -5.88
C VAL A 92 -0.29 6.51 -4.88
N ARG A 93 0.63 6.95 -4.00
CA ARG A 93 0.32 8.03 -3.05
C ARG A 93 -0.02 9.31 -3.79
N HIS A 94 0.73 9.67 -4.82
CA HIS A 94 0.49 10.88 -5.61
C HIS A 94 -0.90 10.86 -6.26
N ASN A 95 -1.31 9.71 -6.79
CA ASN A 95 -2.56 9.53 -7.52
C ASN A 95 -3.71 8.93 -6.69
N LEU A 96 -3.56 8.81 -5.36
CA LEU A 96 -4.44 7.96 -4.53
C LEU A 96 -5.92 8.30 -4.65
N GLU A 97 -6.24 9.59 -4.61
CA GLU A 97 -7.61 10.10 -4.74
C GLU A 97 -8.25 9.67 -6.05
N LYS A 98 -7.55 9.93 -7.15
CA LYS A 98 -8.00 9.60 -8.49
C LYS A 98 -8.20 8.10 -8.67
N MET A 99 -7.26 7.29 -8.16
CA MET A 99 -7.39 5.84 -8.22
C MET A 99 -8.63 5.34 -7.44
N ILE A 100 -8.97 5.97 -6.32
CA ILE A 100 -10.21 5.69 -5.58
C ILE A 100 -11.42 6.03 -6.44
N ILE A 101 -11.48 7.23 -7.02
CA ILE A 101 -12.59 7.70 -7.84
C ILE A 101 -12.83 6.76 -9.04
N GLU A 102 -11.76 6.42 -9.77
CA GLU A 102 -11.87 5.53 -10.93
C GLU A 102 -12.28 4.12 -10.53
N ALA A 103 -11.69 3.57 -9.48
CA ALA A 103 -12.09 2.25 -8.96
C ALA A 103 -13.56 2.23 -8.49
N LYS A 104 -14.05 3.33 -7.91
CA LYS A 104 -15.48 3.46 -7.56
C LYS A 104 -16.36 3.46 -8.81
N ALA A 105 -16.03 4.25 -9.82
CA ALA A 105 -16.80 4.34 -11.05
C ALA A 105 -16.93 2.97 -11.74
N ILE A 106 -15.81 2.24 -11.88
CA ILE A 106 -15.79 0.91 -12.51
C ILE A 106 -16.53 -0.11 -11.64
N GLY A 107 -16.33 -0.07 -10.32
CA GLY A 107 -17.03 -0.95 -9.40
C GLY A 107 -18.55 -0.76 -9.41
N LYS A 108 -19.04 0.49 -9.51
CA LYS A 108 -20.47 0.79 -9.67
C LYS A 108 -21.01 0.33 -11.02
N LYS A 109 -20.26 0.55 -12.11
CA LYS A 109 -20.60 0.04 -13.44
C LYS A 109 -20.73 -1.49 -13.45
N ALA A 110 -19.77 -2.19 -12.85
CA ALA A 110 -19.80 -3.65 -12.72
C ALA A 110 -21.02 -4.16 -11.93
N LEU A 111 -21.43 -3.44 -10.88
CA LEU A 111 -22.64 -3.77 -10.13
C LEU A 111 -23.92 -3.51 -10.94
N ALA A 112 -23.98 -2.42 -11.71
CA ALA A 112 -25.11 -2.11 -12.57
C ALA A 112 -25.31 -3.15 -13.67
N GLU A 113 -24.22 -3.59 -14.29
CA GLU A 113 -24.22 -4.56 -15.40
C GLU A 113 -24.19 -6.02 -14.93
N ASN A 114 -24.06 -6.26 -13.62
CA ASN A 114 -23.82 -7.59 -13.04
C ASN A 114 -22.62 -8.33 -13.69
N SER A 115 -21.62 -7.58 -14.15
CA SER A 115 -20.47 -8.09 -14.89
C SER A 115 -19.25 -8.22 -13.99
N ARG A 116 -18.77 -9.46 -13.82
CA ARG A 116 -17.50 -9.73 -13.10
C ARG A 116 -16.28 -9.41 -13.96
N GLU A 117 -16.42 -9.40 -15.28
CA GLU A 117 -15.34 -9.14 -16.23
C GLU A 117 -14.78 -7.73 -16.06
N LEU A 118 -15.64 -6.73 -15.85
CA LEU A 118 -15.22 -5.36 -15.56
C LEU A 118 -14.34 -5.22 -14.31
N LEU A 119 -14.51 -6.11 -13.32
CA LEU A 119 -13.66 -6.14 -12.12
C LEU A 119 -12.35 -6.88 -12.37
N TYR A 120 -12.35 -7.87 -13.25
CA TYR A 120 -11.14 -8.55 -13.68
C TYR A 120 -10.26 -7.64 -14.55
N ASP A 121 -10.87 -6.80 -15.40
CA ASP A 121 -10.17 -5.78 -16.21
C ASP A 121 -9.45 -4.70 -15.39
N LEU A 122 -9.72 -4.60 -14.09
CA LEU A 122 -8.95 -3.77 -13.15
C LEU A 122 -7.65 -4.44 -12.67
N CYS A 123 -7.61 -5.78 -12.72
CA CYS A 123 -6.61 -6.60 -12.06
C CYS A 123 -5.78 -7.46 -13.01
N LEU A 124 -6.24 -7.67 -14.25
CA LEU A 124 -5.62 -8.50 -15.28
C LEU A 124 -5.15 -7.64 -16.45
N ASP A 125 -3.96 -7.91 -16.98
CA ASP A 125 -3.37 -7.26 -18.16
C ASP A 125 -4.30 -7.51 -19.39
N PRO A 126 -4.77 -6.47 -20.12
CA PRO A 126 -4.23 -5.11 -20.22
C PRO A 126 -4.59 -4.11 -19.13
N MET A 127 -5.29 -4.42 -18.04
CA MET A 127 -5.73 -3.47 -16.99
C MET A 127 -6.52 -2.27 -17.56
N SER A 128 -7.39 -2.55 -18.53
CA SER A 128 -8.18 -1.59 -19.33
C SER A 128 -9.24 -0.83 -18.53
N GLY A 129 -9.55 -1.27 -17.31
CA GLY A 129 -10.60 -0.63 -16.51
C GLY A 129 -10.32 0.82 -16.13
N MET A 130 -9.07 1.19 -15.80
CA MET A 130 -8.71 2.55 -15.35
C MET A 130 -8.34 3.47 -16.53
N CYS A 131 -8.75 4.75 -16.46
CA CYS A 131 -8.44 5.77 -17.46
C CYS A 131 -7.00 6.29 -17.28
N ARG A 132 -6.06 5.56 -17.88
CA ARG A 132 -4.60 5.76 -17.69
C ARG A 132 -4.06 7.08 -18.20
N ALA A 133 -4.79 7.75 -19.09
CA ALA A 133 -4.34 8.96 -19.78
C ALA A 133 -4.18 10.17 -18.85
N ASN A 134 -4.51 10.06 -17.56
CA ASN A 134 -4.48 11.20 -16.65
C ASN A 134 -3.83 10.89 -15.29
N PHE A 135 -3.07 9.79 -15.15
CA PHE A 135 -2.21 9.63 -13.96
C PHE A 135 -1.00 10.54 -14.08
N LEU A 136 -0.57 11.08 -12.95
CA LEU A 136 0.53 12.03 -12.88
C LEU A 136 1.78 11.34 -12.35
N ASP A 137 2.93 11.68 -12.95
CA ASP A 137 4.22 11.37 -12.36
C ASP A 137 4.50 12.29 -11.14
N THR A 138 5.66 12.12 -10.50
CA THR A 138 6.05 12.94 -9.34
C THR A 138 6.37 14.41 -9.69
N GLN A 139 6.38 14.76 -10.97
CA GLN A 139 6.58 16.12 -11.50
C GLN A 139 5.28 16.73 -12.02
N ASN A 140 4.12 16.07 -11.81
CA ASN A 140 2.80 16.45 -12.31
C ASN A 140 2.65 16.39 -13.83
N ASN A 141 3.51 15.66 -14.54
CA ASN A 141 3.29 15.36 -15.95
C ASN A 141 2.38 14.14 -16.10
N THR A 142 1.58 14.12 -17.16
CA THR A 142 0.80 12.95 -17.53
C THR A 142 1.70 11.75 -17.83
N MET A 143 1.48 10.65 -17.12
CA MET A 143 2.11 9.36 -17.38
C MET A 143 1.60 8.82 -18.73
N LYS A 144 2.51 8.42 -19.61
CA LYS A 144 2.13 7.83 -20.92
C LYS A 144 1.46 6.46 -20.71
N GLY A 145 0.26 6.30 -21.27
CA GLY A 145 -0.75 5.30 -20.88
C GLY A 145 -0.43 3.81 -21.05
N GLU A 146 0.68 3.44 -21.70
CA GLU A 146 1.06 2.03 -21.91
C GLU A 146 2.41 1.67 -21.28
N GLN A 147 3.01 2.58 -20.51
CA GLN A 147 4.30 2.30 -19.90
C GLN A 147 4.18 1.29 -18.75
N ARG A 148 5.13 0.36 -18.67
CA ARG A 148 5.32 -0.60 -17.56
C ARG A 148 5.17 0.03 -16.17
N GLY A 149 5.53 1.30 -16.02
CA GLY A 149 5.38 2.06 -14.78
C GLY A 149 3.92 2.20 -14.32
N VAL A 150 2.98 2.47 -15.22
CA VAL A 150 1.55 2.60 -14.89
C VAL A 150 1.00 1.27 -14.37
N PHE A 151 1.36 0.16 -15.02
CA PHE A 151 0.96 -1.17 -14.58
C PHE A 151 1.45 -1.51 -13.17
N GLU A 152 2.70 -1.18 -12.86
CA GLU A 152 3.25 -1.40 -11.52
C GLU A 152 2.53 -0.53 -10.47
N VAL A 153 2.10 0.68 -10.82
CA VAL A 153 1.29 1.55 -9.94
C VAL A 153 -0.08 0.94 -9.67
N ILE A 154 -0.78 0.46 -10.70
CA ILE A 154 -2.09 -0.19 -10.55
C ILE A 154 -1.97 -1.46 -9.72
N LYS A 155 -1.01 -2.35 -10.02
CA LYS A 155 -0.72 -3.54 -9.19
C LYS A 155 -0.44 -3.18 -7.75
N GLN A 156 0.37 -2.14 -7.54
CA GLN A 156 0.73 -1.65 -6.21
C GLN A 156 -0.50 -1.12 -5.46
N PHE A 157 -1.46 -0.49 -6.16
CA PHE A 157 -2.71 0.00 -5.59
C PHE A 157 -3.56 -1.14 -5.00
N PHE A 158 -3.68 -2.27 -5.68
CA PHE A 158 -4.50 -3.40 -5.23
C PHE A 158 -3.88 -4.29 -4.14
N LYS A 159 -2.59 -4.10 -3.79
CA LYS A 159 -1.90 -4.91 -2.76
C LYS A 159 -2.34 -4.65 -1.32
N ASP A 160 -2.95 -3.49 -1.03
CA ASP A 160 -3.41 -3.15 0.31
C ASP A 160 -4.80 -3.74 0.56
N THR A 161 -4.86 -4.96 1.10
CA THR A 161 -6.10 -5.74 1.21
C THR A 161 -7.13 -5.12 2.16
N GLU A 162 -6.69 -4.48 3.25
CA GLU A 162 -7.58 -3.80 4.19
C GLU A 162 -8.22 -2.57 3.55
N PHE A 163 -7.40 -1.77 2.87
CA PHE A 163 -7.86 -0.63 2.08
C PHE A 163 -8.85 -1.08 0.99
N MET A 164 -8.57 -2.17 0.29
CA MET A 164 -9.46 -2.68 -0.77
C MET A 164 -10.77 -3.25 -0.26
N ARG A 165 -10.76 -3.91 0.91
CA ARG A 165 -11.98 -4.35 1.58
C ARG A 165 -12.87 -3.15 1.93
N LYS A 166 -12.28 -2.05 2.42
CA LYS A 166 -13.02 -0.82 2.68
C LYS A 166 -13.59 -0.23 1.40
N LEU A 167 -12.77 -0.06 0.36
CA LEU A 167 -13.22 0.51 -0.91
C LEU A 167 -14.40 -0.26 -1.51
N LYS A 168 -14.33 -1.59 -1.53
CA LYS A 168 -15.44 -2.44 -2.00
C LYS A 168 -16.72 -2.24 -1.21
N ARG A 169 -16.63 -2.00 0.10
CA ARG A 169 -17.80 -1.73 0.95
C ARG A 169 -18.43 -0.39 0.59
N GLU A 170 -17.62 0.67 0.47
CA GLU A 170 -18.11 2.01 0.10
C GLU A 170 -18.76 2.00 -1.28
N ILE A 171 -18.18 1.32 -2.27
CA ILE A 171 -18.78 1.16 -3.61
C ILE A 171 -20.20 0.59 -3.53
N LYS A 172 -20.40 -0.47 -2.73
CA LYS A 172 -21.73 -1.08 -2.56
C LYS A 172 -22.71 -0.14 -1.87
N ILE A 173 -22.27 0.57 -0.83
CA ILE A 173 -23.10 1.52 -0.08
C ILE A 173 -23.55 2.66 -0.99
N GLU A 174 -22.62 3.27 -1.71
CA GLU A 174 -22.93 4.35 -2.67
C GLU A 174 -23.89 3.87 -3.75
N PHE A 175 -23.61 2.72 -4.38
CA PHE A 175 -24.47 2.15 -5.41
C PHE A 175 -25.90 1.92 -4.91
N GLN A 176 -26.06 1.39 -3.69
CA GLN A 176 -27.39 1.16 -3.10
C GLN A 176 -28.12 2.48 -2.81
N LYS A 177 -27.42 3.50 -2.31
CA LYS A 177 -27.98 4.83 -2.06
C LYS A 177 -28.43 5.50 -3.35
N GLU A 178 -27.62 5.46 -4.40
CA GLU A 178 -27.94 5.99 -5.72
C GLU A 178 -29.17 5.29 -6.32
N LYS A 179 -29.24 3.95 -6.22
CA LYS A 179 -30.40 3.18 -6.67
C LYS A 179 -31.68 3.54 -5.92
N ALA A 180 -31.60 3.69 -4.59
CA ALA A 180 -32.75 4.08 -3.76
C ALA A 180 -33.24 5.50 -4.11
N ALA A 181 -32.31 6.44 -4.29
CA ALA A 181 -32.62 7.81 -4.70
C ALA A 181 -33.29 7.86 -6.08
N ALA A 182 -32.80 7.08 -7.05
CA ALA A 182 -33.41 6.98 -8.38
C ALA A 182 -34.84 6.42 -8.33
N SER A 183 -35.10 5.41 -7.49
CA SER A 183 -36.45 4.87 -7.30
C SER A 183 -37.41 5.85 -6.62
N ALA A 184 -36.92 6.68 -5.69
CA ALA A 184 -37.72 7.67 -4.98
C ALA A 184 -38.03 8.91 -5.84
N GLY A 185 -37.15 9.26 -6.78
CA GLY A 185 -37.34 10.37 -7.72
C GLY A 185 -38.30 10.06 -8.86
N SER A 186 -38.50 8.78 -9.21
CA SER A 186 -39.39 8.35 -10.29
C SER A 186 -40.87 8.22 -9.87
N GLN A 187 -41.22 8.53 -8.61
CA GLN A 187 -42.58 8.49 -8.06
C GLN A 187 -43.19 9.89 -7.82
N LYS A 188 -42.55 10.95 -8.34
CA LYS A 188 -43.09 12.32 -8.37
C LYS A 188 -43.39 12.73 -9.80
#